data_AF-A0A3D4G412-F1
#
_entry.id   AF-A0A3D4G412-F1
#
_cell.length_a   1.000
_cell.length_b   1.000
_cell.length_c   1.000
_cell.angle_alpha   90.00
_cell.angle_beta   90.00
_cell.angle_gamma   90.00
#
_symmetry.space_group_name_H-M   'P 1'
#
loop_
_entity.id
_entity.type
_entity.pdbx_description
1 polymer ?
#
loop_
_entity_poly.entity_id
_entity_poly.type
_entity_poly.pdbx_seq_one_letter_code
_entity_poly.pdbx_strand_id
1 'polypeptide(L)'
;NNMLAEGRRLAKIHDNIVVKVPLTEDGLRACRGLRSEGIRVNVTLCFSVTQAHLAAKAGASFISPFVGRVDDISGEGMDLIGQIRQVYDNYAFETEILVASIRHPQHVVQSLLLGADCATMPPKVLYQLLKHPLTDLGLSAFLADWEKLGKEL
;
A
#
# COMPACT_ATOMS: atom_id res chain seq x y z
N ASN A 1 22.40 16.63 6.46
CA ASN A 1 21.00 16.20 6.63
C ASN A 1 20.98 14.79 7.21
N ASN A 2 20.45 14.59 8.43
CA ASN A 2 20.56 13.33 9.19
C ASN A 2 19.89 12.14 8.46
N MET A 3 18.81 12.39 7.71
CA MET A 3 18.06 11.35 6.99
C MET A 3 18.88 10.63 5.92
N LEU A 4 19.81 11.31 5.23
CA LEU A 4 20.67 10.67 4.23
C LEU A 4 21.66 9.70 4.87
N ALA A 5 22.30 10.10 5.96
CA ALA A 5 23.25 9.26 6.67
C ALA A 5 22.58 7.99 7.21
N GLU A 6 21.41 8.15 7.84
CA GLU A 6 20.63 7.04 8.35
C GLU A 6 20.07 6.16 7.23
N GLY A 7 19.55 6.75 6.15
CA GLY A 7 19.06 6.01 4.99
C GLY A 7 20.12 5.12 4.36
N ARG A 8 21.35 5.63 4.19
CA ARG A 8 22.50 4.84 3.70
C ARG A 8 22.89 3.72 4.67
N ARG A 9 22.83 3.99 5.98
CA ARG A 9 23.13 2.99 7.01
C ARG A 9 22.11 1.85 6.97
N LEU A 10 20.83 2.17 6.86
CA LEU A 10 19.74 1.19 6.76
C LEU A 10 19.83 0.38 5.46
N ALA A 11 20.09 1.02 4.33
CA ALA A 11 20.20 0.34 3.03
C ALA A 11 21.30 -0.75 2.99
N LYS A 12 22.35 -0.61 3.82
CA LYS A 12 23.44 -1.61 3.91
C LYS A 12 23.06 -2.88 4.68
N ILE A 13 21.93 -2.90 5.38
CA ILE A 13 21.53 -4.07 6.17
C ILE A 13 21.10 -5.22 5.24
N HIS A 14 20.37 -4.94 4.15
CA HIS A 14 19.92 -5.94 3.18
C HIS A 14 19.35 -5.29 1.89
N ASP A 15 19.50 -5.93 0.73
CA ASP A 15 19.05 -5.42 -0.60
C ASP A 15 17.51 -5.21 -0.69
N ASN A 16 16.77 -5.94 0.14
CA ASN A 16 15.30 -5.83 0.21
C ASN A 16 14.81 -4.58 0.95
N ILE A 17 15.70 -3.81 1.58
CA ILE A 17 15.29 -2.63 2.33
C ILE A 17 14.85 -1.51 1.40
N VAL A 18 13.75 -0.87 1.80
CA VAL A 18 13.25 0.37 1.22
C VAL A 18 13.28 1.42 2.33
N VAL A 19 14.06 2.48 2.14
CA VAL A 19 14.20 3.54 3.14
C VAL A 19 12.93 4.37 3.17
N LYS A 20 12.31 4.50 4.35
CA LYS A 20 11.09 5.31 4.50
C LYS A 20 11.44 6.73 4.95
N VAL A 21 10.93 7.73 4.24
CA VAL A 21 11.11 9.15 4.56
C VAL A 21 9.76 9.86 4.64
N PRO A 22 9.58 10.87 5.52
CA PRO A 22 8.33 11.60 5.61
C PRO A 22 8.16 12.56 4.42
N LEU A 23 6.92 12.90 4.09
CA LEU A 23 6.60 13.86 3.04
C LEU A 23 6.77 15.31 3.54
N THR A 24 8.04 15.70 3.73
CA THR A 24 8.48 17.07 4.08
C THR A 24 9.51 17.55 3.07
N GLU A 25 9.87 18.83 3.10
CA GLU A 25 10.93 19.35 2.21
C GLU A 25 12.24 18.57 2.37
N ASP A 26 12.71 18.38 3.61
CA ASP A 26 13.91 17.60 3.89
C ASP A 26 13.76 16.13 3.51
N GLY A 27 12.57 15.55 3.68
CA GLY A 27 12.29 14.18 3.28
C GLY A 27 12.33 13.99 1.76
N LEU A 28 11.82 14.95 0.98
CA LEU A 28 11.90 14.93 -0.48
C LEU A 28 13.33 15.15 -0.98
N ARG A 29 14.10 16.04 -0.33
CA ARG A 29 15.55 16.20 -0.60
C ARG A 29 16.30 14.91 -0.30
N ALA A 30 15.98 14.24 0.81
CA ALA A 30 16.57 12.95 1.17
C ALA A 30 16.17 11.84 0.18
N CYS A 31 14.91 11.79 -0.23
CA CYS A 31 14.42 10.89 -1.27
C CYS A 31 15.27 11.03 -2.54
N ARG A 32 15.38 12.25 -3.08
CA ARG A 32 16.15 12.51 -4.30
C ARG A 32 17.61 12.07 -4.16
N GLY A 33 18.25 12.37 -3.03
CA GLY A 33 19.63 11.97 -2.75
C GLY A 33 19.80 10.44 -2.74
N LEU A 34 18.99 9.72 -1.96
CA LEU A 34 19.05 8.26 -1.87
C LEU A 34 18.72 7.59 -3.21
N ARG A 35 17.74 8.10 -3.94
CA ARG A 35 17.37 7.57 -5.27
C ARG A 35 18.48 7.77 -6.30
N SER A 36 19.22 8.88 -6.24
CA SER A 36 20.41 9.08 -7.10
C SER A 36 21.56 8.10 -6.82
N GLU A 37 21.54 7.45 -5.65
CA GLU A 37 22.47 6.38 -5.26
C GLU A 37 21.90 4.97 -5.52
N GLY A 38 20.74 4.86 -6.17
CA GLY A 38 20.05 3.59 -6.46
C GLY A 38 19.27 3.00 -5.28
N ILE A 39 19.32 3.62 -4.09
CA ILE A 39 18.63 3.13 -2.89
C ILE A 39 17.12 3.34 -3.04
N ARG A 40 16.31 2.29 -2.85
CA ARG A 40 14.84 2.39 -2.93
C ARG A 40 14.27 3.21 -1.78
N VAL A 41 13.29 4.06 -2.08
CA VAL A 41 12.68 4.98 -1.10
C VAL A 41 11.17 4.90 -1.12
N ASN A 42 10.56 4.80 0.05
CA ASN A 42 9.12 4.95 0.26
C ASN A 42 8.84 6.29 0.94
N VAL A 43 8.17 7.21 0.26
CA VAL A 43 7.72 8.46 0.86
C VAL A 43 6.39 8.23 1.56
N THR A 44 6.33 8.50 2.87
CA THR A 44 5.17 8.21 3.73
C THR A 44 4.51 9.48 4.25
N LEU A 45 3.34 9.35 4.90
CA LEU A 45 2.54 10.47 5.41
C LEU A 45 2.01 11.36 4.28
N CYS A 46 1.48 10.72 3.23
CA CYS A 46 0.82 11.41 2.12
C CYS A 46 -0.69 11.50 2.37
N PHE A 47 -1.25 12.69 2.18
CA PHE A 47 -2.66 13.03 2.42
C PHE A 47 -3.27 13.85 1.28
N SER A 48 -2.52 14.17 0.22
CA SER A 48 -3.03 14.85 -0.96
C SER A 48 -2.36 14.38 -2.26
N VAL A 49 -3.02 14.61 -3.38
CA VAL A 49 -2.50 14.29 -4.72
C VAL A 49 -1.25 15.10 -5.05
N THR A 50 -1.22 16.37 -4.66
CA THR A 50 -0.05 17.25 -4.88
C THR A 50 1.17 16.77 -4.12
N GLN A 51 0.99 16.26 -2.91
CA GLN A 51 2.05 15.61 -2.15
C GLN A 51 2.57 14.36 -2.86
N ALA A 52 1.68 13.49 -3.34
CA ALA A 52 2.07 12.31 -4.12
C ALA A 52 2.82 12.67 -5.42
N HIS A 53 2.40 13.74 -6.10
CA HIS A 53 3.07 14.25 -7.30
C HIS A 53 4.51 14.70 -6.99
N LEU A 54 4.72 15.42 -5.88
CA LEU A 54 6.06 15.83 -5.45
C LEU A 54 6.96 14.65 -5.12
N ALA A 55 6.43 13.61 -4.47
CA ALA A 55 7.17 12.38 -4.18
C ALA A 55 7.63 11.67 -5.47
N ALA A 56 6.74 11.56 -6.46
CA ALA A 56 7.08 10.97 -7.76
C ALA A 56 8.14 11.80 -8.50
N LYS A 57 8.02 13.13 -8.52
CA LYS A 57 9.04 14.03 -9.10
C LYS A 57 10.39 13.95 -8.36
N ALA A 58 10.40 13.59 -7.07
CA ALA A 58 11.62 13.33 -6.31
C ALA A 58 12.22 11.93 -6.58
N GLY A 59 11.59 11.12 -7.42
CA GLY A 59 12.06 9.80 -7.85
C GLY A 59 11.72 8.67 -6.88
N ALA A 60 10.74 8.84 -5.99
CA ALA A 60 10.35 7.83 -5.01
C ALA A 60 10.05 6.47 -5.68
N SER A 61 10.43 5.38 -5.02
CA SER A 61 10.03 4.03 -5.43
C SER A 61 8.58 3.78 -5.07
N PHE A 62 8.17 4.21 -3.87
CA PHE A 62 6.80 4.09 -3.39
C PHE A 62 6.29 5.42 -2.81
N ILE A 63 4.99 5.63 -2.93
CA ILE A 63 4.23 6.63 -2.15
C ILE A 63 3.26 5.91 -1.23
N SER A 64 3.18 6.33 0.04
CA SER A 64 2.22 5.76 1.01
C SER A 64 1.14 6.77 1.44
N PRO A 65 -0.01 6.83 0.75
CA PRO A 65 -1.19 7.57 1.19
C PRO A 65 -1.85 6.89 2.39
N PHE A 66 -2.25 7.65 3.41
CA PHE A 66 -2.80 7.11 4.66
C PHE A 66 -4.32 7.22 4.70
N VAL A 67 -5.00 6.30 4.01
CA VAL A 67 -6.45 6.38 3.75
C VAL A 67 -7.27 6.38 5.05
N GLY A 68 -6.99 5.46 5.97
CA GLY A 68 -7.73 5.37 7.23
C GLY A 68 -7.58 6.59 8.14
N ARG A 69 -6.52 7.39 8.00
CA ARG A 69 -6.38 8.65 8.73
C ARG A 69 -7.17 9.79 8.10
N VAL A 70 -7.41 9.73 6.79
CA VAL A 70 -8.32 10.65 6.10
C VAL A 70 -9.75 10.34 6.53
N ASP A 71 -10.11 9.06 6.62
CA ASP A 71 -11.44 8.63 7.09
C ASP A 71 -11.70 9.05 8.54
N ASP A 72 -10.68 8.94 9.41
CA ASP A 72 -10.79 9.36 10.83
C ASP A 72 -11.17 10.85 11.01
N ILE A 73 -10.95 11.69 9.98
CA ILE A 73 -11.30 13.11 9.98
C ILE A 73 -12.47 13.44 9.03
N SER A 74 -13.31 12.44 8.74
CA SER A 74 -14.51 12.56 7.90
C SER A 74 -14.23 12.90 6.43
N GLY A 75 -13.04 12.56 5.92
CA GLY A 75 -12.75 12.57 4.49
C GLY A 75 -12.93 11.19 3.87
N GLU A 76 -12.91 11.12 2.54
CA GLU A 76 -12.94 9.86 1.79
C GLU A 76 -11.51 9.47 1.37
N GLY A 77 -10.87 8.60 2.13
CA GLY A 77 -9.47 8.21 1.92
C GLY A 77 -9.23 7.46 0.61
N MET A 78 -10.22 6.73 0.09
CA MET A 78 -10.08 5.99 -1.16
C MET A 78 -10.22 6.86 -2.41
N ASP A 79 -10.90 8.00 -2.32
CA ASP A 79 -10.91 8.99 -3.41
C ASP A 79 -9.51 9.51 -3.69
N LEU A 80 -8.70 9.71 -2.63
CA LEU A 80 -7.29 10.09 -2.75
C LEU A 80 -6.50 9.06 -3.56
N ILE A 81 -6.75 7.76 -3.39
CA ILE A 81 -6.07 6.70 -4.15
C ILE A 81 -6.44 6.80 -5.63
N GLY A 82 -7.72 6.93 -5.95
CA GLY A 82 -8.17 7.05 -7.34
C GLY A 82 -7.58 8.28 -8.04
N GLN A 83 -7.54 9.42 -7.35
CA GLN A 83 -6.93 10.64 -7.89
C GLN A 83 -5.41 10.50 -8.10
N ILE A 84 -4.69 9.88 -7.17
CA ILE A 84 -3.25 9.63 -7.32
C ILE A 84 -3.00 8.70 -8.50
N ARG A 85 -3.76 7.61 -8.64
CA ARG A 85 -3.66 6.69 -9.78
C ARG A 85 -3.83 7.44 -11.10
N GLN A 86 -4.90 8.22 -11.23
CA GLN A 86 -5.16 8.99 -12.44
C GLN A 86 -3.99 9.95 -12.78
N VAL A 87 -3.43 10.65 -11.77
CA VAL A 87 -2.27 11.52 -12.00
C VAL A 87 -1.05 10.71 -12.40
N TYR A 88 -0.79 9.57 -11.76
CA TYR A 88 0.38 8.75 -12.08
C TYR A 88 0.31 8.17 -13.49
N ASP A 89 -0.88 7.80 -13.94
CA ASP A 89 -1.11 7.33 -15.31
C ASP A 89 -0.94 8.47 -16.33
N ASN A 90 -1.49 9.66 -16.05
CA ASN A 90 -1.38 10.83 -16.92
C ASN A 90 0.07 11.26 -17.19
N TYR A 91 0.96 11.10 -16.20
CA TYR A 91 2.36 11.51 -16.29
C TYR A 91 3.34 10.35 -16.44
N ALA A 92 2.82 9.11 -16.59
CA ALA A 92 3.61 7.89 -16.67
C ALA A 92 4.67 7.78 -15.56
N PHE A 93 4.26 8.04 -14.31
CA PHE A 93 5.15 7.87 -13.17
C PHE A 93 5.37 6.39 -12.85
N GLU A 94 6.63 6.02 -12.61
CA GLU A 94 7.02 4.69 -12.17
C GLU A 94 6.91 4.49 -10.65
N THR A 95 6.61 5.55 -9.89
CA THR A 95 6.41 5.45 -8.45
C THR A 95 5.18 4.59 -8.15
N GLU A 96 5.35 3.55 -7.34
CA GLU A 96 4.27 2.63 -6.98
C GLU A 96 3.40 3.19 -5.84
N ILE A 97 2.08 3.09 -5.98
CA ILE A 97 1.09 3.48 -4.99
C ILE A 97 0.97 2.35 -3.96
N LEU A 98 1.46 2.61 -2.74
CA LEU A 98 1.34 1.71 -1.60
C LEU A 98 0.24 2.21 -0.67
N VAL A 99 -0.98 1.68 -0.81
CA VAL A 99 -2.09 2.08 0.06
C VAL A 99 -1.78 1.68 1.50
N ALA A 100 -1.73 2.67 2.39
CA ALA A 100 -1.37 2.50 3.78
C ALA A 100 -2.46 3.00 4.72
N SER A 101 -2.33 2.67 6.01
CA SER A 101 -3.38 2.92 7.01
C SER A 101 -4.71 2.23 6.68
N ILE A 102 -4.65 1.03 6.09
CA ILE A 102 -5.83 0.19 5.84
C ILE A 102 -6.46 -0.26 7.16
N ARG A 103 -7.79 -0.09 7.28
CA ARG A 103 -8.55 -0.37 8.51
C ARG A 103 -9.46 -1.60 8.41
N HIS A 104 -9.96 -1.89 7.21
CA HIS A 104 -10.94 -2.95 6.97
C HIS A 104 -10.86 -3.49 5.53
N PRO A 105 -11.46 -4.67 5.26
CA PRO A 105 -11.46 -5.31 3.94
C PRO A 105 -11.89 -4.40 2.79
N GLN A 106 -12.83 -3.48 3.00
CA GLN A 106 -13.29 -2.60 1.92
C GLN A 106 -12.21 -1.65 1.37
N HIS A 107 -11.25 -1.20 2.19
CA HIS A 107 -10.11 -0.44 1.65
C HIS A 107 -9.28 -1.30 0.70
N VAL A 108 -9.14 -2.61 0.99
CA VAL A 108 -8.39 -3.52 0.12
C VAL A 108 -9.12 -3.71 -1.20
N VAL A 109 -10.44 -3.96 -1.16
CA VAL A 109 -11.28 -4.09 -2.37
C VAL A 109 -11.17 -2.84 -3.23
N GLN A 110 -11.36 -1.66 -2.64
CA GLN A 110 -11.27 -0.39 -3.37
C GLN A 110 -9.86 -0.13 -3.90
N SER A 111 -8.80 -0.48 -3.15
CA SER A 111 -7.41 -0.35 -3.63
C SER A 111 -7.17 -1.18 -4.89
N LEU A 112 -7.66 -2.42 -4.91
CA LEU A 112 -7.55 -3.32 -6.07
C LEU A 112 -8.31 -2.76 -7.29
N LEU A 113 -9.55 -2.29 -7.09
CA LEU A 113 -10.38 -1.75 -8.16
C LEU A 113 -9.84 -0.44 -8.74
N LEU A 114 -9.23 0.39 -7.89
CA LEU A 114 -8.64 1.67 -8.29
C LEU A 114 -7.23 1.53 -8.88
N GLY A 115 -6.69 0.31 -8.99
CA GLY A 115 -5.39 0.07 -9.62
C GLY A 115 -4.19 0.52 -8.79
N ALA A 116 -4.29 0.47 -7.45
CA ALA A 116 -3.10 0.65 -6.62
C ALA A 116 -2.11 -0.51 -6.80
N ASP A 117 -0.82 -0.20 -6.80
CA ASP A 117 0.25 -1.17 -7.08
C ASP A 117 0.49 -2.13 -5.90
N CYS A 118 0.35 -1.63 -4.67
CA CYS A 118 0.46 -2.46 -3.46
C CYS A 118 -0.35 -1.90 -2.28
N ALA A 119 -0.50 -2.72 -1.24
CA ALA A 119 -1.20 -2.37 -0.02
C ALA A 119 -0.46 -2.91 1.21
N THR A 120 -0.36 -2.10 2.27
CA THR A 120 0.11 -2.56 3.59
C THR A 120 -1.06 -2.55 4.57
N MET A 121 -1.29 -3.69 5.21
CA MET A 121 -2.43 -3.87 6.12
C MET A 121 -2.04 -4.62 7.39
N PRO A 122 -2.74 -4.40 8.52
CA PRO A 122 -2.55 -5.20 9.72
C PRO A 122 -2.94 -6.67 9.49
N PRO A 123 -2.32 -7.64 10.19
CA PRO A 123 -2.67 -9.06 10.07
C PRO A 123 -4.16 -9.36 10.26
N LYS A 124 -4.83 -8.63 11.17
CA LYS A 124 -6.27 -8.76 11.37
C LYS A 124 -7.07 -8.57 10.08
N VAL A 125 -6.76 -7.53 9.31
CA VAL A 125 -7.47 -7.26 8.04
C VAL A 125 -7.15 -8.33 7.02
N LEU A 126 -5.88 -8.74 6.92
CA LEU A 126 -5.45 -9.82 6.02
C LEU A 126 -6.26 -11.11 6.24
N TYR A 127 -6.39 -11.56 7.49
CA TYR A 127 -7.15 -12.77 7.80
C TYR A 127 -8.66 -12.62 7.57
N GLN A 128 -9.20 -11.40 7.67
CA GLN A 128 -10.60 -11.14 7.32
C GLN A 128 -10.87 -11.32 5.83
N LEU A 129 -9.87 -11.08 4.95
CA LEU A 129 -10.04 -11.24 3.50
C LEU A 129 -10.35 -12.68 3.08
N LEU A 130 -9.93 -13.66 3.87
CA LEU A 130 -10.16 -15.09 3.61
C LEU A 130 -11.54 -15.57 4.06
N LYS A 131 -12.32 -14.74 4.76
CA LYS A 131 -13.57 -15.14 5.41
C LYS A 131 -14.77 -14.72 4.58
N HIS A 132 -15.63 -15.69 4.27
CA HIS A 132 -16.94 -15.44 3.69
C HIS A 132 -17.94 -16.52 4.15
N PRO A 133 -19.10 -16.15 4.72
CA PRO A 133 -20.03 -17.13 5.32
C PRO A 133 -20.56 -18.15 4.32
N LEU A 134 -20.71 -17.77 3.04
CA LEU A 134 -21.12 -18.71 1.99
C LEU A 134 -20.03 -19.72 1.63
N THR A 135 -18.75 -19.39 1.83
CA THR A 135 -17.65 -20.35 1.64
C THR A 135 -17.75 -21.44 2.70
N ASP A 136 -17.94 -21.05 3.96
CA ASP A 136 -18.07 -21.99 5.08
C ASP A 136 -19.33 -22.87 4.93
N LEU A 137 -20.45 -22.27 4.52
CA LEU A 137 -21.69 -23.00 4.24
C LEU A 137 -21.53 -23.98 3.08
N GLY A 138 -20.90 -23.54 1.98
CA GLY A 138 -20.65 -24.38 0.81
C GLY A 138 -19.74 -25.58 1.15
N LEU A 139 -18.66 -25.36 1.89
CA LEU A 139 -17.78 -26.43 2.35
C LEU A 139 -18.53 -27.43 3.22
N SER A 140 -19.36 -26.95 4.15
CA SER A 140 -20.15 -27.81 5.03
C SER A 140 -21.14 -28.68 4.23
N ALA A 141 -21.79 -28.11 3.23
CA ALA A 141 -22.68 -28.85 2.34
C ALA A 141 -21.93 -29.90 1.52
N PHE A 142 -20.78 -29.56 0.94
CA PHE A 142 -19.96 -30.52 0.18
C PHE A 142 -19.51 -31.71 1.02
N LEU A 143 -19.09 -31.48 2.27
CA LEU A 143 -18.68 -32.55 3.18
C LEU A 143 -19.87 -33.45 3.55
N ALA A 144 -21.04 -32.87 3.81
CA ALA A 144 -22.25 -33.62 4.12
C ALA A 144 -22.72 -34.50 2.95
N ASP A 145 -22.61 -34.01 1.72
CA ASP A 145 -22.97 -34.80 0.53
C ASP A 145 -21.93 -35.89 0.23
N TRP A 146 -20.65 -35.62 0.46
CA TRP A 146 -19.59 -36.64 0.37
C TRP A 146 -19.82 -37.81 1.35
N GLU A 147 -20.22 -37.53 2.58
CA GLU A 147 -20.53 -38.56 3.58
C GLU A 147 -21.71 -39.45 3.17
N LYS A 148 -22.72 -38.90 2.47
CA LYS A 148 -23.89 -39.65 2.00
C LYS A 148 -23.59 -40.59 0.83
N LEU A 149 -22.64 -40.25 -0.02
CA LEU A 149 -22.29 -41.01 -1.23
C LEU A 149 -21.57 -42.35 -0.91
N GLY A 150 -21.13 -42.56 0.34
CA GLY A 150 -20.39 -43.75 0.75
C GLY A 150 -18.89 -43.59 0.48
N LYS A 151 -18.05 -44.00 1.44
CA LYS A 151 -16.59 -43.80 1.45
C LYS A 151 -15.81 -44.65 0.41
N GLU A 152 -16.48 -45.32 -0.52
CA GLU A 152 -15.83 -46.18 -1.52
C GLU A 152 -16.05 -45.63 -2.94
N LEU A 153 -15.12 -44.74 -3.32
CA LEU A 153 -14.55 -44.70 -4.66
C LEU A 153 -13.14 -45.28 -4.60
#